data_AF-A0A381NSC1-F1
#
_entry.id   AF-A0A381NSC1-F1
#
_cell.length_a   1.000
_cell.length_b   1.000
_cell.length_c   1.000
_cell.angle_alpha   90.00
_cell.angle_beta   90.00
_cell.angle_gamma   90.00
#
_symmetry.space_group_name_H-M   'P 1'
#
loop_
_entity.id
_entity.type
_entity.pdbx_description
1 polymer ?
#
loop_
_entity_poly.entity_id
_entity_poly.type
_entity_poly.pdbx_seq_one_letter_code
_entity_poly.pdbx_strand_id
1 'polypeptide(L)'
;MPSGPHPAMNTTESDDGGIQRTGSTWRLVALWVVGAVGFCTLATLNSGGYRYGTSDQAFYIPVVLEQIDPTLFPHDKDLIAAQDRFLFFDDWFAPLVRLTGLSLPLAFLFGQILTLLVLYGAIVAIGLTMFRSRWTVAGLVALMTIRHRIPHTGANSVEGYFHPRLLAFAVGLSAMALYLSGRTRLALGVVLVALLIHPTIGFWYAILIGCAAVLSGGVSLRRLLIWASVPVAVGGLLLGESLLEQFVLMDEAWVTVLGYKDYLVMRGWPLAAWPSNLAIAAFVFLLYWYRRSL
;
A
#
# COMPACT_ATOMS: atom_id res chain seq x y z
N MET A 1 78.43 -18.85 26.71
CA MET A 1 78.00 -19.93 27.62
C MET A 1 76.76 -19.48 28.38
N PRO A 2 75.79 -20.37 28.64
CA PRO A 2 74.41 -20.17 28.19
C PRO A 2 73.41 -20.00 29.35
N SER A 3 72.30 -19.34 29.06
CA SER A 3 71.02 -19.59 29.74
C SER A 3 69.86 -19.30 28.78
N GLY A 4 69.32 -20.35 28.17
CA GLY A 4 67.92 -20.37 27.69
C GLY A 4 67.03 -21.08 28.73
N PRO A 5 65.75 -21.37 28.44
CA PRO A 5 64.83 -20.73 27.51
C PRO A 5 63.53 -20.22 28.19
N HIS A 6 62.77 -19.43 27.43
CA HIS A 6 61.44 -18.88 27.72
C HIS A 6 60.39 -19.92 28.15
N PRO A 7 59.41 -19.53 29.00
CA PRO A 7 58.12 -20.20 29.05
C PRO A 7 57.24 -19.66 27.92
N ALA A 8 56.84 -20.53 27.01
CA ALA A 8 55.78 -20.28 26.04
C ALA A 8 54.45 -20.20 26.80
N MET A 9 53.86 -18.99 26.88
CA MET A 9 52.44 -18.86 27.16
C MET A 9 51.68 -19.08 25.85
N ASN A 10 51.05 -20.24 25.74
CA ASN A 10 49.99 -20.51 24.79
C ASN A 10 48.85 -19.51 25.04
N THR A 11 48.76 -18.47 24.24
CA THR A 11 47.51 -17.75 24.03
C THR A 11 46.70 -18.53 23.01
N THR A 12 45.86 -19.45 23.52
CA THR A 12 44.68 -19.87 22.77
C THR A 12 43.74 -18.67 22.69
N GLU A 13 43.81 -17.91 21.59
CA GLU A 13 42.70 -17.08 21.16
C GLU A 13 41.52 -18.02 20.90
N SER A 14 40.59 -18.09 21.86
CA SER A 14 39.28 -18.69 21.62
C SER A 14 38.49 -17.76 20.72
N ASP A 15 38.16 -18.27 19.54
CA ASP A 15 37.35 -17.68 18.49
C ASP A 15 35.85 -17.61 18.93
N ASP A 16 35.57 -16.93 20.04
CA ASP A 16 34.24 -16.83 20.65
C ASP A 16 33.34 -15.74 20.00
N GLY A 17 33.84 -15.06 18.96
CA GLY A 17 33.13 -13.97 18.27
C GLY A 17 31.97 -14.42 17.38
N GLY A 18 31.93 -15.69 16.96
CA GLY A 18 30.94 -16.21 16.01
C GLY A 18 29.58 -16.54 16.63
N ILE A 19 29.55 -16.98 17.89
CA ILE A 19 28.34 -17.56 18.53
C ILE A 19 27.41 -16.47 19.12
N GLN A 20 27.95 -15.33 19.56
CA GLN A 20 27.12 -14.24 20.11
C GLN A 20 26.32 -13.47 19.04
N ARG A 21 26.83 -13.35 17.81
CA ARG A 21 26.15 -12.60 16.74
C ARG A 21 24.91 -13.30 16.20
N THR A 22 24.93 -14.63 16.12
CA THR A 22 23.79 -15.43 15.63
C THR A 22 22.61 -15.40 16.61
N GLY A 23 22.90 -15.37 17.92
CA GLY A 23 21.94 -15.29 19.02
C GLY A 23 21.02 -14.06 18.98
N SER A 24 21.53 -12.93 18.53
CA SER A 24 20.76 -11.69 18.42
C SER A 24 19.88 -11.65 17.18
N THR A 25 20.39 -12.17 16.05
CA THR A 25 19.69 -12.09 14.76
C THR A 25 18.44 -12.97 14.73
N TRP A 26 18.49 -14.20 15.28
CA TRP A 26 17.31 -15.07 15.30
C TRP A 26 16.19 -14.50 16.17
N ARG A 27 16.52 -13.83 17.28
CA ARG A 27 15.52 -13.19 18.15
C ARG A 27 14.80 -12.08 17.42
N LEU A 28 15.53 -11.27 16.66
CA LEU A 28 14.95 -10.21 15.84
C LEU A 28 14.05 -10.80 14.76
N VAL A 29 14.52 -11.82 14.03
CA VAL A 29 13.70 -12.51 13.02
C VAL A 29 12.44 -13.10 13.64
N ALA A 30 12.55 -13.79 14.78
CA ALA A 30 11.42 -14.34 15.49
C ALA A 30 10.41 -13.25 15.90
N LEU A 31 10.87 -12.12 16.44
CA LEU A 31 10.00 -10.99 16.79
C LEU A 31 9.30 -10.39 15.56
N TRP A 32 10.03 -10.27 14.44
CA TRP A 32 9.45 -9.81 13.17
C TRP A 32 8.37 -10.78 12.65
N VAL A 33 8.63 -12.08 12.69
CA VAL A 33 7.67 -13.11 12.26
C VAL A 33 6.45 -13.11 13.18
N VAL A 34 6.64 -13.11 14.49
CA VAL A 34 5.54 -13.07 15.46
C VAL A 34 4.71 -11.79 15.31
N GLY A 35 5.37 -10.64 15.13
CA GLY A 35 4.70 -9.37 14.88
C GLY A 35 3.91 -9.36 13.58
N ALA A 36 4.47 -9.91 12.50
CA ALA A 36 3.82 -10.02 11.21
C ALA A 36 2.60 -10.94 11.26
N VAL A 37 2.73 -12.12 11.87
CA VAL A 37 1.63 -13.07 12.08
C VAL A 37 0.54 -12.41 12.93
N GLY A 38 0.91 -11.82 14.07
CA GLY A 38 -0.03 -11.12 14.95
C GLY A 38 -0.78 -9.99 14.23
N PHE A 39 -0.07 -9.18 13.44
CA PHE A 39 -0.68 -8.12 12.63
C PHE A 39 -1.67 -8.69 11.61
N CYS A 40 -1.28 -9.70 10.84
CA CYS A 40 -2.14 -10.30 9.83
C CYS A 40 -3.40 -10.90 10.45
N THR A 41 -3.26 -11.61 11.59
CA THR A 41 -4.38 -12.18 12.34
C THR A 41 -5.32 -11.09 12.85
N LEU A 42 -4.80 -10.08 13.54
CA LEU A 42 -5.62 -8.99 14.10
C LEU A 42 -6.31 -8.17 13.02
N ALA A 43 -5.60 -7.78 11.95
CA ALA A 43 -6.18 -7.05 10.83
C ALA A 43 -7.30 -7.85 10.16
N THR A 44 -7.12 -9.16 9.99
CA THR A 44 -8.15 -10.04 9.43
C THR A 44 -9.36 -10.15 10.34
N LEU A 45 -9.16 -10.37 11.64
CA LEU A 45 -10.26 -10.48 12.62
C LEU A 45 -11.04 -9.18 12.75
N ASN A 46 -10.35 -8.05 12.87
CA ASN A 46 -10.97 -6.72 12.98
C ASN A 46 -11.72 -6.29 11.71
N SER A 47 -11.44 -6.92 10.57
CA SER A 47 -12.19 -6.71 9.32
C SER A 47 -13.33 -7.69 9.08
N GLY A 48 -13.70 -8.49 10.08
CA GLY A 48 -14.78 -9.47 10.00
C GLY A 48 -14.36 -10.78 9.35
N GLY A 49 -13.08 -11.12 9.38
CA GLY A 49 -12.52 -12.33 8.78
C GLY A 49 -12.14 -12.16 7.30
N TYR A 50 -11.37 -13.12 6.79
CA TYR A 50 -11.06 -13.20 5.37
C TYR A 50 -12.28 -13.69 4.58
N ARG A 51 -12.64 -12.99 3.50
CA ARG A 51 -13.78 -13.32 2.64
C ARG A 51 -13.37 -13.26 1.18
N TYR A 52 -13.59 -14.35 0.46
CA TYR A 52 -13.39 -14.42 -0.98
C TYR A 52 -14.70 -14.12 -1.72
N GLY A 53 -14.62 -13.41 -2.85
CA GLY A 53 -15.76 -13.10 -3.71
C GLY A 53 -16.68 -11.99 -3.20
N THR A 54 -16.22 -11.15 -2.27
CA THR A 54 -17.04 -10.07 -1.68
C THR A 54 -16.59 -8.67 -2.10
N SER A 55 -17.51 -7.71 -2.08
CA SER A 55 -17.26 -6.29 -2.37
C SER A 55 -16.52 -6.12 -3.70
N ASP A 56 -15.33 -5.52 -3.72
CA ASP A 56 -14.66 -5.13 -4.95
C ASP A 56 -14.21 -6.37 -5.77
N GLN A 57 -14.05 -7.53 -5.13
CA GLN A 57 -13.76 -8.79 -5.84
C GLN A 57 -14.89 -9.25 -6.75
N ALA A 58 -16.13 -8.80 -6.53
CA ALA A 58 -17.22 -9.08 -7.46
C ALA A 58 -16.97 -8.46 -8.84
N PHE A 59 -16.12 -7.43 -8.91
CA PHE A 59 -15.69 -6.80 -10.15
C PHE A 59 -14.37 -7.42 -10.66
N TYR A 60 -13.42 -7.69 -9.76
CA TYR A 60 -12.09 -8.20 -10.16
C TYR A 60 -12.07 -9.66 -10.61
N ILE A 61 -12.88 -10.53 -10.00
CA ILE A 61 -12.86 -11.97 -10.34
C ILE A 61 -13.33 -12.21 -11.78
N PRO A 62 -14.45 -11.64 -12.26
CA PRO A 62 -14.87 -11.80 -13.65
C PRO A 62 -13.83 -11.32 -14.65
N VAL A 63 -13.16 -10.20 -14.38
CA VAL A 63 -12.08 -9.68 -15.24
C VAL A 63 -10.95 -10.69 -15.36
N VAL A 64 -10.43 -11.17 -14.22
CA VAL A 64 -9.34 -12.17 -14.22
C VAL A 64 -9.77 -13.46 -14.91
N LEU A 65 -11.02 -13.88 -14.72
CA LEU A 65 -11.57 -15.06 -15.39
C LEU A 65 -11.72 -14.86 -16.91
N GLU A 66 -12.16 -13.69 -17.37
CA GLU A 66 -12.27 -13.36 -18.80
C GLU A 66 -10.90 -13.42 -19.47
N GLN A 67 -9.87 -12.87 -18.82
CA GLN A 67 -8.49 -12.96 -19.31
C GLN A 67 -7.94 -14.40 -19.28
N ILE A 68 -8.42 -15.25 -18.37
CA ILE A 68 -8.04 -16.68 -18.27
C ILE A 68 -8.76 -17.54 -19.33
N ASP A 69 -10.05 -17.33 -19.51
CA ASP A 69 -10.89 -18.03 -20.45
C ASP A 69 -12.04 -17.12 -20.90
N PRO A 70 -11.90 -16.45 -22.07
CA PRO A 70 -12.93 -15.55 -22.58
C PRO A 70 -14.25 -16.26 -22.89
N THR A 71 -14.25 -17.59 -23.03
CA THR A 71 -15.48 -18.36 -23.33
C THR A 71 -16.45 -18.43 -22.15
N LEU A 72 -16.01 -18.05 -20.94
CA LEU A 72 -16.85 -17.97 -19.75
C LEU A 72 -17.86 -16.82 -19.80
N PHE A 73 -17.60 -15.77 -20.59
CA PHE A 73 -18.42 -14.56 -20.65
C PHE A 73 -18.77 -14.16 -22.10
N PRO A 74 -19.45 -15.02 -22.87
CA PRO A 74 -19.70 -14.81 -24.30
C PRO A 74 -20.59 -13.58 -24.58
N HIS A 75 -21.33 -13.10 -23.58
CA HIS A 75 -22.27 -11.97 -23.71
C HIS A 75 -21.96 -10.80 -22.79
N ASP A 76 -21.03 -10.94 -21.84
CA ASP A 76 -20.77 -9.95 -20.79
C ASP A 76 -19.43 -9.24 -20.94
N LYS A 77 -18.70 -9.50 -22.02
CA LYS A 77 -17.35 -8.97 -22.25
C LYS A 77 -17.29 -7.44 -22.15
N ASP A 78 -18.22 -6.74 -22.78
CA ASP A 78 -18.22 -5.27 -22.78
C ASP A 78 -18.50 -4.70 -21.38
N LEU A 79 -19.35 -5.38 -20.60
CA LEU A 79 -19.63 -5.01 -19.21
C LEU A 79 -18.40 -5.22 -18.32
N ILE A 80 -17.69 -6.34 -18.49
CA ILE A 80 -16.47 -6.65 -17.74
C ILE A 80 -15.34 -5.68 -18.11
N ALA A 81 -15.14 -5.44 -19.42
CA ALA A 81 -14.12 -4.52 -19.93
C ALA A 81 -14.31 -3.08 -19.43
N ALA A 82 -15.56 -2.64 -19.23
CA ALA A 82 -15.85 -1.32 -18.69
C ALA A 82 -15.34 -1.13 -17.24
N GLN A 83 -15.23 -2.21 -16.46
CA GLN A 83 -14.75 -2.15 -15.07
C GLN A 83 -13.22 -2.22 -14.95
N ASP A 84 -12.57 -2.81 -15.94
CA ASP A 84 -11.13 -3.10 -15.91
C ASP A 84 -10.27 -2.03 -16.62
N ARG A 85 -10.88 -1.24 -17.51
CA ARG A 85 -10.22 -0.31 -18.44
C ARG A 85 -9.13 0.62 -17.87
N PHE A 86 -9.14 0.90 -16.57
CA PHE A 86 -8.20 1.82 -15.90
C PHE A 86 -7.41 1.18 -14.76
N LEU A 87 -7.55 -0.12 -14.55
CA LEU A 87 -6.84 -0.84 -13.52
C LEU A 87 -5.94 -1.86 -14.20
N PHE A 88 -4.63 -1.74 -14.01
CA PHE A 88 -3.69 -2.74 -14.52
C PHE A 88 -3.71 -4.02 -13.67
N PHE A 89 -4.81 -4.36 -13.00
CA PHE A 89 -4.82 -5.43 -12.00
C PHE A 89 -4.74 -6.81 -12.64
N ASP A 90 -5.59 -7.05 -13.62
CA ASP A 90 -5.67 -8.27 -14.41
C ASP A 90 -4.35 -8.53 -15.18
N ASP A 91 -3.77 -7.48 -15.77
CA ASP A 91 -2.52 -7.48 -16.55
C ASP A 91 -1.34 -8.17 -15.85
N TRP A 92 -1.32 -8.16 -14.51
CA TRP A 92 -0.33 -8.92 -13.75
C TRP A 92 -0.92 -10.06 -12.92
N PHE A 93 -2.17 -9.96 -12.45
CA PHE A 93 -2.74 -10.97 -11.57
C PHE A 93 -3.19 -12.22 -12.32
N ALA A 94 -3.81 -12.11 -13.49
CA ALA A 94 -4.21 -13.30 -14.25
C ALA A 94 -3.00 -14.08 -14.79
N PRO A 95 -1.96 -13.44 -15.35
CA PRO A 95 -0.72 -14.15 -15.70
C PRO A 95 -0.08 -14.84 -14.50
N LEU A 96 -0.08 -14.21 -13.32
CA LEU A 96 0.42 -14.83 -12.08
C LEU A 96 -0.38 -16.08 -11.71
N VAL A 97 -1.71 -16.03 -11.79
CA VAL A 97 -2.58 -17.19 -11.54
C VAL A 97 -2.29 -18.31 -12.53
N ARG A 98 -2.20 -18.00 -13.84
CA ARG A 98 -1.85 -18.99 -14.88
C ARG A 98 -0.48 -19.62 -14.64
N LEU A 99 0.51 -18.82 -14.27
CA LEU A 99 1.90 -19.25 -14.13
C LEU A 99 2.12 -20.09 -12.87
N THR A 100 1.38 -19.80 -11.79
CA THR A 100 1.45 -20.56 -10.53
C THR A 100 0.55 -21.78 -10.50
N GLY A 101 -0.50 -21.83 -11.34
CA GLY A 101 -1.51 -22.88 -11.32
C GLY A 101 -2.39 -22.88 -10.07
N LEU A 102 -2.34 -21.82 -9.26
CA LEU A 102 -3.18 -21.68 -8.08
C LEU A 102 -4.65 -21.51 -8.48
N SER A 103 -5.56 -22.07 -7.67
CA SER A 103 -6.97 -21.70 -7.77
C SER A 103 -7.15 -20.22 -7.42
N LEU A 104 -8.12 -19.54 -8.05
CA LEU A 104 -8.38 -18.12 -7.76
C LEU A 104 -8.58 -17.83 -6.26
N PRO A 105 -9.35 -18.62 -5.48
CA PRO A 105 -9.45 -18.38 -4.04
C PRO A 105 -8.10 -18.37 -3.32
N LEU A 106 -7.18 -19.29 -3.68
CA LEU A 106 -5.85 -19.32 -3.09
C LEU A 106 -4.99 -18.13 -3.54
N ALA A 107 -5.03 -17.78 -4.82
CA ALA A 107 -4.30 -16.62 -5.34
C ALA A 107 -4.73 -15.32 -4.63
N PHE A 108 -6.04 -15.09 -4.47
CA PHE A 108 -6.58 -13.94 -3.73
C PHE A 108 -6.23 -14.00 -2.24
N LEU A 109 -6.19 -15.19 -1.61
CA LEU A 109 -5.76 -15.34 -0.22
C LEU A 109 -4.28 -14.99 -0.04
N PHE A 110 -3.41 -15.52 -0.91
CA PHE A 110 -1.98 -15.18 -0.89
C PHE A 110 -1.75 -13.69 -1.18
N GLY A 111 -2.51 -13.10 -2.11
CA GLY A 111 -2.51 -11.67 -2.37
C GLY A 111 -2.86 -10.85 -1.12
N GLN A 112 -3.86 -11.29 -0.35
CA GLN A 112 -4.22 -10.63 0.91
C GLN A 112 -3.09 -10.73 1.94
N ILE A 113 -2.53 -11.93 2.14
CA ILE A 113 -1.44 -12.14 3.10
C ILE A 113 -0.24 -11.27 2.72
N LEU A 114 0.18 -11.29 1.45
CA LEU A 114 1.28 -10.48 0.96
C LEU A 114 1.02 -8.99 1.18
N THR A 115 -0.19 -8.52 0.90
CA THR A 115 -0.59 -7.12 1.12
C THR A 115 -0.45 -6.72 2.59
N LEU A 116 -0.93 -7.57 3.52
CA LEU A 116 -0.82 -7.30 4.95
C LEU A 116 0.63 -7.35 5.45
N LEU A 117 1.47 -8.22 4.90
CA LEU A 117 2.90 -8.27 5.21
C LEU A 117 3.65 -7.01 4.74
N VAL A 118 3.36 -6.54 3.52
CA VAL A 118 3.92 -5.29 2.98
C VAL A 118 3.47 -4.11 3.84
N LEU A 119 2.18 -4.06 4.20
CA LEU A 119 1.61 -3.02 5.05
C LEU A 119 2.28 -3.01 6.43
N TYR A 120 2.41 -4.17 7.08
CA TYR A 120 3.10 -4.33 8.35
C TYR A 120 4.54 -3.81 8.28
N GLY A 121 5.31 -4.27 7.29
CA GLY A 121 6.69 -3.84 7.09
C GLY A 121 6.83 -2.33 6.92
N ALA A 122 5.94 -1.72 6.12
CA ALA A 122 5.91 -0.28 5.91
C ALA A 122 5.61 0.49 7.20
N ILE A 123 4.59 0.07 7.96
CA ILE A 123 4.19 0.71 9.22
C ILE A 123 5.32 0.64 10.25
N VAL A 124 5.95 -0.53 10.40
CA VAL A 124 7.07 -0.70 11.32
C VAL A 124 8.25 0.16 10.90
N ALA A 125 8.59 0.21 9.60
CA ALA A 125 9.68 1.04 9.09
C ALA A 125 9.43 2.55 9.32
N ILE A 126 8.21 3.03 9.06
CA ILE A 126 7.81 4.41 9.39
C ILE A 126 7.93 4.64 10.90
N GLY A 127 7.37 3.75 11.71
CA GLY A 127 7.37 3.88 13.16
C GLY A 127 8.78 3.92 13.76
N LEU A 128 9.69 3.06 13.30
CA LEU A 128 11.09 3.04 13.73
C LEU A 128 11.86 4.30 13.31
N THR A 129 11.43 4.96 12.23
CA THR A 129 12.04 6.21 11.76
C THR A 129 11.50 7.43 12.52
N MET A 130 10.21 7.44 12.86
CA MET A 130 9.54 8.61 13.43
C MET A 130 9.48 8.60 14.96
N PHE A 131 9.49 7.43 15.61
CA PHE A 131 9.29 7.30 17.05
C PHE A 131 10.53 6.76 17.76
N ARG A 132 10.79 7.31 18.96
CA ARG A 132 11.91 6.86 19.81
C ARG A 132 11.58 5.59 20.60
N SER A 133 10.30 5.37 20.92
CA SER A 133 9.86 4.25 21.76
C SER A 133 9.29 3.12 20.91
N ARG A 134 9.77 1.89 21.16
CA ARG A 134 9.25 0.67 20.53
C ARG A 134 7.78 0.40 20.90
N TRP A 135 7.34 0.86 22.06
CA TRP A 135 5.93 0.78 22.47
C TRP A 135 5.04 1.66 21.60
N THR A 136 5.52 2.83 21.18
CA THR A 136 4.78 3.69 20.24
C THR A 136 4.70 3.05 18.86
N VAL A 137 5.75 2.37 18.41
CA VAL A 137 5.72 1.59 17.15
C VAL A 137 4.72 0.45 17.24
N ALA A 138 4.73 -0.33 18.34
CA ALA A 138 3.77 -1.39 18.58
C ALA A 138 2.32 -0.86 18.64
N GLY A 139 2.11 0.29 19.29
CA GLY A 139 0.83 0.99 19.33
C GLY A 139 0.35 1.43 17.94
N LEU A 140 1.24 1.98 17.11
CA LEU A 140 0.91 2.31 15.71
C LEU A 140 0.52 1.06 14.92
N VAL A 141 1.29 -0.03 15.03
CA VAL A 141 1.00 -1.31 14.38
C VAL A 141 -0.38 -1.83 14.80
N ALA A 142 -0.67 -1.83 16.11
CA ALA A 142 -1.96 -2.27 16.62
C ALA A 142 -3.11 -1.38 16.12
N LEU A 143 -2.94 -0.05 16.13
CA LEU A 143 -3.95 0.90 15.66
C LEU A 143 -4.29 0.67 14.18
N MET A 144 -3.29 0.35 13.35
CA MET A 144 -3.49 0.07 11.93
C MET A 144 -4.22 -1.25 11.64
N THR A 145 -4.41 -2.12 12.64
CA THR A 145 -5.28 -3.30 12.51
C THR A 145 -6.75 -2.98 12.70
N ILE A 146 -7.10 -1.78 13.17
CA ILE A 146 -8.49 -1.41 13.45
C ILE A 146 -9.15 -0.93 12.16
N ARG A 147 -10.18 -1.67 11.72
CA ARG A 147 -11.04 -1.26 10.63
C ARG A 147 -11.85 -0.05 11.04
N HIS A 148 -11.65 1.07 10.35
CA HIS A 148 -12.52 2.23 10.45
C HIS A 148 -13.14 2.55 9.10
N ARG A 149 -14.43 2.86 9.11
CA ARG A 149 -15.11 3.41 7.95
C ARG A 149 -14.63 4.83 7.74
N ILE A 150 -14.16 5.14 6.53
CA ILE A 150 -13.80 6.52 6.20
C ILE A 150 -15.12 7.27 6.01
N PRO A 151 -15.40 8.33 6.82
CA PRO A 151 -16.70 8.99 6.84
C PRO A 151 -17.17 9.44 5.46
N HIS A 152 -18.42 9.14 5.11
CA HIS A 152 -19.02 9.46 3.82
C HIS A 152 -18.20 8.97 2.61
N THR A 153 -17.63 7.78 2.73
CA THR A 153 -17.06 7.03 1.60
C THR A 153 -17.55 5.59 1.63
N GLY A 154 -17.34 4.89 0.51
CA GLY A 154 -17.54 3.44 0.41
C GLY A 154 -16.35 2.60 0.89
N ALA A 155 -15.31 3.21 1.46
CA ALA A 155 -14.05 2.53 1.77
C ALA A 155 -13.78 2.45 3.28
N ASN A 156 -13.04 1.40 3.68
CA ASN A 156 -12.47 1.27 5.01
C ASN A 156 -10.95 1.34 4.97
N SER A 157 -10.33 1.54 6.13
CA SER A 157 -8.87 1.60 6.30
C SER A 157 -8.15 0.30 5.97
N VAL A 158 -8.75 -0.82 6.34
CA VAL A 158 -8.28 -2.18 6.12
C VAL A 158 -9.50 -3.04 5.84
N GLU A 159 -9.40 -3.90 4.84
CA GLU A 159 -10.48 -4.76 4.37
C GLU A 159 -10.13 -6.24 4.57
N GLY A 160 -11.17 -7.06 4.76
CA GLY A 160 -11.05 -8.50 4.98
C GLY A 160 -10.95 -9.31 3.68
N TYR A 161 -10.57 -8.69 2.57
CA TYR A 161 -10.46 -9.34 1.26
C TYR A 161 -9.35 -8.66 0.46
N PHE A 162 -8.74 -9.39 -0.46
CA PHE A 162 -7.69 -8.84 -1.31
C PHE A 162 -8.29 -7.94 -2.39
N HIS A 163 -7.73 -6.75 -2.55
CA HIS A 163 -8.03 -5.84 -3.65
C HIS A 163 -6.85 -4.89 -3.92
N PRO A 164 -6.72 -4.35 -5.15
CA PRO A 164 -5.54 -3.58 -5.56
C PRO A 164 -5.36 -2.29 -4.77
N ARG A 165 -6.46 -1.66 -4.33
CA ARG A 165 -6.43 -0.41 -3.55
C ARG A 165 -5.62 -0.55 -2.25
N LEU A 166 -5.80 -1.64 -1.49
CA LEU A 166 -5.05 -1.83 -0.23
C LEU A 166 -3.59 -2.19 -0.50
N LEU A 167 -3.31 -2.96 -1.56
CA LEU A 167 -1.94 -3.27 -1.97
C LEU A 167 -1.19 -1.99 -2.39
N ALA A 168 -1.79 -1.16 -3.24
CA ALA A 168 -1.21 0.13 -3.64
C ALA A 168 -0.98 1.05 -2.43
N PHE A 169 -1.90 1.04 -1.46
CA PHE A 169 -1.73 1.80 -0.21
C PHE A 169 -0.53 1.29 0.60
N ALA A 170 -0.38 -0.02 0.76
CA ALA A 170 0.77 -0.63 1.44
C ALA A 170 2.11 -0.34 0.73
N VAL A 171 2.13 -0.39 -0.60
CA VAL A 171 3.30 -0.02 -1.42
C VAL A 171 3.60 1.48 -1.30
N GLY A 172 2.58 2.34 -1.30
CA GLY A 172 2.72 3.78 -1.07
C GLY A 172 3.28 4.12 0.31
N LEU A 173 2.85 3.41 1.37
CA LEU A 173 3.47 3.53 2.70
C LEU A 173 4.91 3.04 2.70
N SER A 174 5.25 2.02 1.92
CA SER A 174 6.64 1.58 1.75
C SER A 174 7.48 2.68 1.09
N ALA A 175 6.93 3.39 0.10
CA ALA A 175 7.58 4.57 -0.48
C ALA A 175 7.78 5.69 0.56
N MET A 176 6.78 5.93 1.43
CA MET A 176 6.91 6.89 2.53
C MET A 176 8.03 6.48 3.50
N ALA A 177 8.11 5.21 3.88
CA ALA A 177 9.18 4.69 4.73
C ALA A 177 10.57 4.94 4.12
N LEU A 178 10.71 4.68 2.82
CA LEU A 178 11.94 4.95 2.07
C LEU A 178 12.29 6.43 2.00
N TYR A 179 11.29 7.29 1.78
CA TYR A 179 11.47 8.73 1.77
C TYR A 179 11.96 9.24 3.14
N LEU A 180 11.31 8.82 4.23
CA LEU A 180 11.71 9.17 5.59
C LEU A 180 13.12 8.65 5.95
N SER A 181 13.53 7.54 5.33
CA SER A 181 14.89 6.98 5.46
C SER A 181 15.93 7.68 4.56
N GLY A 182 15.58 8.80 3.90
CA GLY A 182 16.46 9.57 3.02
C GLY A 182 16.65 8.98 1.63
N ARG A 183 15.92 7.92 1.26
CA ARG A 183 16.04 7.23 -0.05
C ARG A 183 15.05 7.79 -1.07
N THR A 184 15.03 9.11 -1.25
CA THR A 184 14.01 9.85 -2.02
C THR A 184 13.79 9.33 -3.45
N ARG A 185 14.87 8.99 -4.19
CA ARG A 185 14.73 8.49 -5.57
C ARG A 185 14.05 7.12 -5.62
N LEU A 186 14.42 6.23 -4.70
CA LEU A 186 13.80 4.92 -4.60
C LEU A 186 12.34 5.05 -4.16
N ALA A 187 12.03 5.96 -3.23
CA ALA A 187 10.66 6.28 -2.85
C ALA A 187 9.82 6.71 -4.06
N LEU A 188 10.32 7.63 -4.89
CA LEU A 188 9.63 8.06 -6.12
C LEU A 188 9.45 6.90 -7.12
N GLY A 189 10.43 6.00 -7.24
CA GLY A 189 10.29 4.78 -8.04
C GLY A 189 9.20 3.85 -7.51
N VAL A 190 9.12 3.64 -6.19
CA VAL A 190 8.07 2.82 -5.56
C VAL A 190 6.68 3.47 -5.67
N VAL A 191 6.58 4.81 -5.71
CA VAL A 191 5.33 5.50 -6.04
C VAL A 191 4.82 5.13 -7.43
N LEU A 192 5.72 5.01 -8.42
CA LEU A 192 5.31 4.57 -9.77
C LEU A 192 4.73 3.14 -9.72
N VAL A 193 5.28 2.26 -8.89
CA VAL A 193 4.70 0.91 -8.69
C VAL A 193 3.30 1.00 -8.07
N ALA A 194 3.09 1.85 -7.07
CA ALA A 194 1.75 2.06 -6.49
C ALA A 194 0.75 2.62 -7.51
N LEU A 195 1.18 3.52 -8.40
CA LEU A 195 0.39 4.05 -9.52
C LEU A 195 -0.04 2.95 -10.49
N LEU A 196 0.87 2.04 -10.84
CA LEU A 196 0.56 0.91 -11.71
C LEU A 196 -0.42 -0.06 -11.05
N ILE A 197 -0.30 -0.32 -9.74
CA ILE A 197 -1.24 -1.21 -9.04
C ILE A 197 -2.63 -0.58 -8.92
N HIS A 198 -2.71 0.70 -8.59
CA HIS A 198 -3.96 1.43 -8.48
C HIS A 198 -3.76 2.94 -8.72
N PRO A 199 -4.19 3.49 -9.87
CA PRO A 199 -3.85 4.87 -10.27
C PRO A 199 -4.25 5.94 -9.26
N THR A 200 -5.49 5.88 -8.73
CA THR A 200 -5.96 6.94 -7.80
C THR A 200 -5.19 6.96 -6.47
N ILE A 201 -4.84 5.79 -5.92
CA ILE A 201 -4.04 5.71 -4.68
C ILE A 201 -2.60 6.15 -4.94
N GLY A 202 -1.97 5.60 -5.98
CA GLY A 202 -0.61 5.98 -6.34
C GLY A 202 -0.46 7.47 -6.64
N PHE A 203 -1.47 8.08 -7.27
CA PHE A 203 -1.49 9.51 -7.58
C PHE A 203 -1.41 10.38 -6.33
N TRP A 204 -2.17 10.05 -5.28
CA TRP A 204 -2.08 10.77 -4.00
C TRP A 204 -0.71 10.62 -3.34
N TYR A 205 -0.06 9.46 -3.45
CA TYR A 205 1.33 9.29 -3.00
C TYR A 205 2.33 10.06 -3.87
N ALA A 206 2.08 10.19 -5.18
CA ALA A 206 2.90 11.02 -6.07
C ALA A 206 2.84 12.50 -5.69
N ILE A 207 1.66 13.01 -5.36
CA ILE A 207 1.51 14.35 -4.81
C ILE A 207 2.26 14.46 -3.47
N LEU A 208 1.97 13.58 -2.52
CA LEU A 208 2.51 13.66 -1.16
C LEU A 208 4.05 13.58 -1.15
N ILE A 209 4.62 12.53 -1.73
CA ILE A 209 6.07 12.28 -1.72
C ILE A 209 6.78 13.18 -2.74
N GLY A 210 6.18 13.47 -3.89
CA GLY A 210 6.73 14.41 -4.87
C GLY A 210 6.87 15.82 -4.31
N CYS A 211 5.80 16.35 -3.68
CA CYS A 211 5.86 17.64 -2.99
C CYS A 211 6.88 17.62 -1.85
N ALA A 212 6.89 16.58 -1.02
CA ALA A 212 7.85 16.46 0.07
C ALA A 212 9.31 16.43 -0.46
N ALA A 213 9.58 15.69 -1.54
CA ALA A 213 10.88 15.62 -2.18
C ALA A 213 11.36 16.96 -2.73
N VAL A 214 10.45 17.78 -3.28
CA VAL A 214 10.78 19.13 -3.77
C VAL A 214 11.02 20.09 -2.61
N LEU A 215 10.10 20.12 -1.64
CA LEU A 215 10.15 21.04 -0.51
C LEU A 215 11.33 20.77 0.43
N SER A 216 11.78 19.52 0.55
CA SER A 216 12.97 19.14 1.31
C SER A 216 14.28 19.33 0.54
N GLY A 217 14.24 19.72 -0.74
CA GLY A 217 15.42 19.82 -1.60
C GLY A 217 15.98 18.47 -2.06
N GLY A 218 15.30 17.35 -1.79
CA GLY A 218 15.72 16.01 -2.22
C GLY A 218 15.73 15.83 -3.75
N VAL A 219 14.85 16.53 -4.46
CA VAL A 219 14.81 16.60 -5.93
C VAL A 219 14.37 18.01 -6.36
N SER A 220 14.95 18.57 -7.43
CA SER A 220 14.48 19.85 -7.95
C SER A 220 13.17 19.70 -8.73
N LEU A 221 12.29 20.70 -8.66
CA LEU A 221 11.01 20.70 -9.39
C LEU A 221 11.18 20.38 -10.87
N ARG A 222 12.18 21.00 -11.54
CA ARG A 222 12.49 20.73 -12.95
C ARG A 222 12.76 19.23 -13.21
N ARG A 223 13.55 18.58 -12.36
CA ARG A 223 13.85 17.14 -12.52
C ARG A 223 12.60 16.29 -12.31
N LEU A 224 11.80 16.62 -11.29
CA LEU A 224 10.54 15.90 -11.04
C LEU A 224 9.59 16.01 -12.24
N LEU A 225 9.44 17.20 -12.82
CA LEU A 225 8.61 17.42 -14.00
C LEU A 225 9.12 16.64 -15.23
N ILE A 226 10.44 16.58 -15.43
CA ILE A 226 11.04 15.77 -16.51
C ILE A 226 10.77 14.27 -16.28
N TRP A 227 10.88 13.79 -15.05
CA TRP A 227 10.59 12.39 -14.74
C TRP A 227 9.11 12.06 -14.85
N ALA A 228 8.23 13.01 -14.51
CA ALA A 228 6.79 12.85 -14.62
C ALA A 228 6.28 12.94 -16.07
N SER A 229 7.00 13.64 -16.96
CA SER A 229 6.52 13.83 -18.34
C SER A 229 6.41 12.51 -19.12
N VAL A 230 7.32 11.57 -18.90
CA VAL A 230 7.30 10.25 -19.55
C VAL A 230 6.07 9.43 -19.15
N PRO A 231 5.82 9.12 -17.87
CA PRO A 231 4.63 8.36 -17.47
C PRO A 231 3.32 9.09 -17.78
N VAL A 232 3.28 10.43 -17.72
CA VAL A 232 2.10 11.20 -18.14
C VAL A 232 1.86 11.07 -19.64
N ALA A 233 2.89 11.18 -20.47
CA ALA A 233 2.76 11.02 -21.92
C ALA A 233 2.36 9.59 -22.29
N VAL A 234 2.97 8.58 -21.66
CA VAL A 234 2.62 7.17 -21.86
C VAL A 234 1.18 6.91 -21.42
N GLY A 235 0.78 7.36 -20.23
CA GLY A 235 -0.59 7.23 -19.75
C GLY A 235 -1.60 7.95 -20.65
N GLY A 236 -1.26 9.15 -21.14
CA GLY A 236 -2.08 9.88 -22.10
C GLY A 236 -2.23 9.16 -23.44
N LEU A 237 -1.17 8.52 -23.93
CA LEU A 237 -1.21 7.74 -25.17
C LEU A 237 -2.04 6.44 -25.00
N LEU A 238 -1.86 5.73 -23.89
CA LEU A 238 -2.50 4.43 -23.66
C LEU A 238 -3.97 4.57 -23.24
N LEU A 239 -4.30 5.60 -22.45
CA LEU A 239 -5.62 5.73 -21.82
C LEU A 239 -6.38 6.97 -22.26
N GLY A 240 -5.79 7.87 -23.06
CA GLY A 240 -6.37 9.17 -23.38
C GLY A 240 -7.75 9.08 -24.04
N GLU A 241 -7.89 8.25 -25.08
CA GLU A 241 -9.18 8.04 -25.75
C GLU A 241 -10.21 7.42 -24.81
N SER A 242 -9.81 6.36 -24.10
CA SER A 242 -10.67 5.69 -23.12
C SER A 242 -11.15 6.63 -22.01
N LEU A 243 -10.29 7.53 -21.53
CA LEU A 243 -10.63 8.54 -20.53
C LEU A 243 -11.60 9.60 -21.08
N LEU A 244 -11.41 10.03 -22.33
CA LEU A 244 -12.31 10.97 -22.99
C LEU A 244 -13.72 10.39 -23.13
N GLU A 245 -13.81 9.10 -23.46
CA GLU A 245 -15.09 8.37 -23.54
C GLU A 245 -15.82 8.26 -22.18
N GLN A 246 -15.14 8.44 -21.05
CA GLN A 246 -15.78 8.41 -19.73
C GLN A 246 -16.39 9.74 -19.31
N PHE A 247 -16.12 10.85 -20.02
CA PHE A 247 -16.74 12.15 -19.75
C PHE A 247 -18.18 12.20 -20.29
N VAL A 248 -19.03 11.33 -19.76
CA VAL A 248 -20.45 11.22 -20.11
C VAL A 248 -21.31 11.73 -18.96
N LEU A 249 -22.36 12.49 -19.29
CA LEU A 249 -23.40 12.84 -18.33
C LEU A 249 -24.31 11.62 -18.14
N MET A 250 -24.33 11.07 -16.93
CA MET A 250 -25.25 9.99 -16.58
C MET A 250 -26.70 10.48 -16.69
N ASP A 251 -27.56 9.68 -17.34
CA ASP A 251 -28.99 9.96 -17.41
C ASP A 251 -29.68 9.82 -16.04
N GLU A 252 -30.91 10.31 -15.93
CA GLU A 252 -31.65 10.27 -14.66
C GLU A 252 -31.94 8.84 -14.18
N ALA A 253 -32.08 7.87 -15.08
CA ALA A 253 -32.35 6.48 -14.70
C ALA A 253 -31.13 5.90 -13.96
N TRP A 254 -29.93 6.11 -14.49
CA TRP A 254 -28.68 5.72 -13.84
C TRP A 254 -28.41 6.48 -12.55
N VAL A 255 -28.68 7.78 -12.51
CA VAL A 255 -28.58 8.57 -11.27
C VAL A 255 -29.51 8.03 -10.20
N THR A 256 -30.74 7.63 -10.55
CA THR A 256 -31.71 7.06 -9.61
C THR A 256 -31.23 5.73 -9.03
N VAL A 257 -30.65 4.85 -9.86
CA VAL A 257 -30.05 3.58 -9.41
C VAL A 257 -28.92 3.81 -8.40
N LEU A 258 -28.15 4.89 -8.56
CA LEU A 258 -27.07 5.25 -7.64
C LEU A 258 -27.51 6.07 -6.43
N GLY A 259 -28.79 6.44 -6.34
CA GLY A 259 -29.32 7.31 -5.29
C GLY A 259 -29.10 6.80 -3.86
N TYR A 260 -28.96 5.48 -3.68
CA TYR A 260 -28.64 4.89 -2.38
C TYR A 260 -27.18 5.11 -1.94
N LYS A 261 -26.28 5.47 -2.88
CA LYS A 261 -24.87 5.80 -2.60
C LYS A 261 -24.74 7.30 -2.32
N ASP A 262 -25.20 7.68 -1.15
CA ASP A 262 -25.18 9.06 -0.61
C ASP A 262 -23.80 9.74 -0.61
N TYR A 263 -22.73 8.96 -0.71
CA TYR A 263 -21.35 9.44 -0.77
C TYR A 263 -20.87 9.86 -2.17
N LEU A 264 -21.55 9.50 -3.26
CA LEU A 264 -21.08 9.80 -4.62
C LEU A 264 -21.30 11.26 -5.04
N VAL A 265 -22.40 11.86 -4.61
CA VAL A 265 -22.79 13.22 -5.05
C VAL A 265 -22.55 14.21 -3.92
N MET A 266 -21.43 14.94 -3.99
CA MET A 266 -21.02 15.90 -2.97
C MET A 266 -22.08 16.95 -2.63
N ARG A 267 -22.90 17.36 -3.61
CA ARG A 267 -24.00 18.32 -3.39
C ARG A 267 -25.03 17.82 -2.37
N GLY A 268 -25.20 16.50 -2.26
CA GLY A 268 -26.12 15.88 -1.30
C GLY A 268 -25.49 15.61 0.08
N TRP A 269 -24.21 15.95 0.29
CA TRP A 269 -23.55 15.63 1.55
C TRP A 269 -24.12 16.47 2.70
N PRO A 270 -24.37 15.85 3.87
CA PRO A 270 -24.78 16.60 5.05
C PRO A 270 -23.65 17.51 5.51
N LEU A 271 -23.98 18.64 6.17
CA LEU A 271 -22.98 19.58 6.69
C LEU A 271 -21.95 18.91 7.61
N ALA A 272 -22.35 17.87 8.35
CA ALA A 272 -21.46 17.10 9.23
C ALA A 272 -20.36 16.30 8.50
N ALA A 273 -20.53 16.02 7.20
CA ALA A 273 -19.53 15.33 6.39
C ALA A 273 -18.26 16.16 6.20
N TRP A 274 -18.36 17.49 6.23
CA TRP A 274 -17.24 18.38 5.98
C TRP A 274 -16.29 18.50 7.17
N PRO A 275 -16.76 18.78 8.40
CA PRO A 275 -15.89 18.77 9.57
C PRO A 275 -15.25 17.41 9.80
N SER A 276 -15.96 16.30 9.59
CA SER A 276 -15.39 14.95 9.80
C SER A 276 -14.21 14.65 8.87
N ASN A 277 -14.26 15.12 7.61
CA ASN A 277 -13.15 14.96 6.66
C ASN A 277 -12.05 16.02 6.84
N LEU A 278 -12.41 17.29 7.09
CA LEU A 278 -11.45 18.39 7.23
C LEU A 278 -10.78 18.44 8.61
N ALA A 279 -11.38 17.86 9.65
CA ALA A 279 -10.81 17.85 10.99
C ALA A 279 -9.45 17.16 11.02
N ILE A 280 -9.22 16.13 10.20
CA ILE A 280 -7.92 15.46 10.09
C ILE A 280 -6.88 16.45 9.57
N ALA A 281 -7.18 17.18 8.50
CA ALA A 281 -6.27 18.18 7.92
C ALA A 281 -6.02 19.33 8.90
N ALA A 282 -7.06 19.82 9.57
CA ALA A 282 -6.96 20.86 10.60
C ALA A 282 -6.10 20.39 11.77
N PHE A 283 -6.28 19.15 12.25
CA PHE A 283 -5.49 18.57 13.33
C PHE A 283 -4.01 18.44 12.94
N VAL A 284 -3.71 17.95 11.74
CA VAL A 284 -2.33 17.88 11.22
C VAL A 284 -1.72 19.27 11.12
N PHE A 285 -2.47 20.27 10.62
CA PHE A 285 -2.01 21.66 10.55
C PHE A 285 -1.73 22.25 11.94
N LEU A 286 -2.63 22.03 12.91
CA LEU A 286 -2.46 22.49 14.28
C LEU A 286 -1.24 21.84 14.95
N LEU A 287 -1.02 20.53 14.74
CA LEU A 287 0.17 19.85 15.24
C LEU A 287 1.46 20.40 14.61
N TYR A 288 1.44 20.68 13.31
CA TYR A 288 2.57 21.31 12.62
C TYR A 288 2.85 22.70 13.19
N TRP A 289 1.81 23.54 13.35
CA TRP A 289 1.93 24.88 13.90
C TRP A 289 2.44 24.86 15.35
N TYR A 290 1.86 24.01 16.20
CA TYR A 290 2.31 23.81 17.57
C TYR A 290 3.79 23.43 17.63
N ARG A 291 4.24 22.47 16.81
CA ARG A 291 5.65 22.07 16.75
C ARG A 291 6.59 23.18 16.26
N ARG A 292 6.11 24.10 15.43
CA ARG A 292 6.88 25.27 14.98
C ARG A 292 6.97 26.37 16.05
N SER A 293 6.07 26.35 17.03
CA SER A 293 6.03 27.32 18.13
C SER A 293 6.85 26.90 19.36
N LEU A 294 7.27 25.62 19.44
CA LEU A 294 8.22 25.11 20.42
C LEU A 294 9.66 25.41 19.99
#